data_AF-A0A086PRI5-F1
#
_entry.id   AF-A0A086PRI5-F1
#
_cell.length_a   1.000
_cell.length_b   1.000
_cell.length_c   1.000
_cell.angle_alpha   90.00
_cell.angle_beta   90.00
_cell.angle_gamma   90.00
#
_symmetry.space_group_name_H-M   'P 1'
#
loop_
_entity.id
_entity.type
_entity.pdbx_description
1 polymer ?
#
loop_
_entity_poly.entity_id
_entity_poly.type
_entity_poly.pdbx_seq_one_letter_code
_entity_poly.pdbx_strand_id
1 'polypeptide(L)'
;MVMDHGARHPDMPTHLRKCYILTCNVSLEYEKSEVNSGFFYSSAEEREKMVEAERRFTDEKVKKIIELKRAVCTPENGCTFVVLNQKGIDPPSLDLFAKDGILALRRVKRRNMERLSLCCGGNPVNSVDDLTEADLGFADQVYEQTLGEEKYTFVDGVKNPHSCCILIKGPNDHTIAQIKDALRDGLRAVKNVFDDRAVVPGAGAFEIAAYAALQDFKKEVPGKEKLAIEAFAQAMLSIPKTLAENSGIDAQESVLILVDEYEKRKRQPVGLNLTTGDALSPSVEGIWDNYRVKKQMLSIAPTLAQQLLLVDEVLKAGKSMSRGA
;
A
#
# COMPACT_ATOMS: atom_id res chain seq x y z
N MET A 1 -5.36 -7.55 9.97
CA MET A 1 -4.20 -7.63 9.04
C MET A 1 -4.19 -9.02 8.41
N VAL A 2 -3.84 -9.14 7.12
CA VAL A 2 -3.90 -10.42 6.39
C VAL A 2 -2.49 -10.86 6.00
N MET A 3 -2.19 -12.14 6.22
CA MET A 3 -0.95 -12.80 5.83
C MET A 3 -1.24 -13.84 4.74
N ASP A 4 -0.28 -13.98 3.82
CA ASP A 4 -0.28 -14.89 2.67
C ASP A 4 0.22 -16.31 3.01
N HIS A 5 0.44 -16.58 4.30
CA HIS A 5 0.89 -17.86 4.80
C HIS A 5 -0.05 -18.34 5.91
N GLY A 6 -0.24 -19.64 5.98
CA GLY A 6 -0.98 -20.35 7.02
C GLY A 6 -0.16 -21.43 7.69
N ALA A 7 -0.78 -22.10 8.65
CA ALA A 7 -0.27 -23.26 9.36
C ALA A 7 0.07 -24.39 8.38
N ARG A 8 1.27 -24.95 8.56
CA ARG A 8 1.76 -26.09 7.76
C ARG A 8 1.55 -27.44 8.45
N HIS A 9 1.42 -27.45 9.77
CA HIS A 9 1.14 -28.67 10.54
C HIS A 9 -0.38 -28.85 10.69
N PRO A 10 -0.93 -30.06 10.47
CA PRO A 10 -2.38 -30.30 10.52
C PRO A 10 -2.97 -30.09 11.92
N ASP A 11 -2.23 -30.43 12.97
CA ASP A 11 -2.71 -30.29 14.36
C ASP A 11 -2.58 -28.87 14.93
N MET A 12 -2.12 -27.90 14.12
CA MET A 12 -2.09 -26.50 14.55
C MET A 12 -3.51 -25.91 14.60
N PRO A 13 -3.79 -25.03 15.57
CA PRO A 13 -5.11 -24.43 15.71
C PRO A 13 -5.42 -23.49 14.53
N THR A 14 -6.62 -23.63 13.97
CA THR A 14 -7.11 -22.79 12.86
C THR A 14 -7.77 -21.50 13.31
N HIS A 15 -8.28 -21.46 14.55
CA HIS A 15 -8.95 -20.30 15.14
C HIS A 15 -8.47 -20.10 16.57
N LEU A 16 -8.03 -18.89 16.86
CA LEU A 16 -7.48 -18.48 18.15
C LEU A 16 -8.13 -17.16 18.59
N ARG A 17 -8.38 -17.02 19.89
CA ARG A 17 -8.95 -15.82 20.52
C ARG A 17 -8.02 -15.33 21.63
N LYS A 18 -7.94 -14.02 21.82
CA LYS A 18 -7.04 -13.34 22.77
C LYS A 18 -5.60 -13.81 22.59
N CYS A 19 -5.05 -13.52 21.42
CA CYS A 19 -3.75 -14.00 20.98
C CYS A 19 -2.63 -13.04 21.38
N TYR A 20 -1.63 -13.55 22.07
CA TYR A 20 -0.30 -12.96 22.08
C TYR A 20 0.43 -13.33 20.80
N ILE A 21 1.08 -12.34 20.18
CA ILE A 21 1.76 -12.48 18.89
C ILE A 21 3.25 -12.23 19.12
N LEU A 22 4.06 -13.26 18.94
CA LEU A 22 5.51 -13.15 18.91
C LEU A 22 5.98 -12.96 17.47
N THR A 23 6.56 -11.81 17.18
CA THR A 23 7.24 -11.55 15.91
C THR A 23 8.73 -11.79 16.08
N CYS A 24 9.30 -12.76 15.36
CA CYS A 24 10.73 -13.07 15.44
C CYS A 24 11.40 -13.24 14.07
N ASN A 25 12.72 -13.07 14.05
CA ASN A 25 13.61 -13.29 12.90
C ASN A 25 14.73 -14.27 13.27
N VAL A 26 14.36 -15.37 13.95
CA VAL A 26 15.28 -16.39 14.46
C VAL A 26 15.20 -17.61 13.57
N SER A 27 16.34 -18.24 13.28
CA SER A 27 16.31 -19.51 12.55
C SER A 27 15.86 -20.63 13.49
N LEU A 28 14.71 -21.21 13.17
CA LEU A 28 14.16 -22.42 13.80
C LEU A 28 14.25 -23.60 12.82
N GLU A 29 15.23 -23.56 11.93
CA GLU A 29 15.58 -24.63 11.01
C GLU A 29 16.98 -25.13 11.32
N TYR A 30 17.27 -26.35 10.90
CA TYR A 30 18.62 -26.86 10.86
C TYR A 30 19.50 -25.97 9.98
N GLU A 31 20.43 -25.24 10.59
CA GLU A 31 21.41 -24.42 9.89
C GLU A 31 22.71 -25.21 9.75
N LYS A 32 23.21 -25.32 8.52
CA LYS A 32 24.59 -25.76 8.30
C LYS A 32 25.51 -24.64 8.77
N SER A 33 26.63 -25.02 9.37
CA SER A 33 27.71 -24.10 9.71
C SER A 33 28.17 -23.29 8.48
N GLU A 34 28.36 -21.99 8.64
CA GLU A 34 28.87 -21.12 7.57
C GLU A 34 30.33 -21.43 7.22
N VAL A 35 31.10 -21.86 8.21
CA VAL A 35 32.42 -22.44 8.00
C VAL A 35 32.23 -23.89 7.56
N ASN A 36 33.00 -24.33 6.56
CA ASN A 36 33.04 -25.74 6.12
C ASN A 36 33.61 -26.63 7.23
N SER A 37 32.83 -26.91 8.27
CA SER A 37 33.13 -27.95 9.25
C SER A 37 32.68 -29.28 8.67
N GLY A 38 33.62 -30.00 8.07
CA GLY A 38 33.43 -31.42 7.80
C GLY A 38 33.52 -32.19 9.11
N PHE A 39 32.42 -32.79 9.54
CA PHE A 39 32.46 -33.72 10.66
C PHE A 39 33.01 -35.07 10.17
N PHE A 40 34.18 -35.45 10.66
CA PHE A 40 34.71 -36.80 10.49
C PHE A 40 34.24 -37.64 11.67
N TYR A 41 33.54 -38.73 11.38
CA TYR A 41 33.04 -39.67 12.39
C TYR A 41 33.59 -41.07 12.10
N SER A 42 33.94 -41.78 13.16
CA SER A 42 34.59 -43.11 13.08
C SER A 42 33.57 -44.24 13.28
N SER A 43 32.41 -43.92 13.85
CA SER A 43 31.34 -44.87 14.17
C SER A 43 29.95 -44.30 13.87
N ALA A 44 28.96 -45.19 13.73
CA ALA A 44 27.56 -44.80 13.52
C ALA A 44 26.97 -44.07 14.75
N GLU A 45 27.34 -44.48 15.96
CA GLU A 45 26.86 -43.87 17.21
C GLU A 45 27.33 -42.42 17.38
N GLU A 46 28.57 -42.11 16.99
CA GLU A 46 29.09 -40.74 17.00
C GLU A 46 28.32 -39.84 16.04
N ARG A 47 27.94 -40.37 14.87
CA ARG A 47 27.12 -39.64 13.90
C ARG A 47 25.74 -39.30 14.46
N GLU A 48 25.08 -40.25 15.13
CA GLU A 48 23.77 -40.01 15.74
C GLU A 48 23.84 -38.96 16.85
N LYS A 49 24.84 -39.05 17.74
CA LYS A 49 25.04 -38.05 18.82
C LYS A 49 25.29 -36.64 18.28
N MET A 50 26.02 -36.49 17.18
CA MET A 50 26.27 -35.20 16.55
C MET A 50 24.98 -34.61 15.95
N VAL A 51 24.20 -35.43 15.24
CA VAL A 51 22.89 -35.01 14.69
C VAL A 51 21.93 -34.60 15.80
N GLU A 52 21.92 -35.33 16.92
CA GLU A 52 21.17 -34.93 18.11
C GLU A 52 21.67 -33.61 18.70
N ALA A 53 22.98 -33.41 18.81
CA ALA A 53 23.55 -32.19 19.38
C ALA A 53 23.21 -30.94 18.55
N GLU A 54 23.28 -31.04 17.22
CA GLU A 54 22.85 -29.95 16.33
C GLU A 54 21.35 -29.65 16.46
N ARG A 55 20.53 -30.70 16.60
CA ARG A 55 19.08 -30.53 16.85
C ARG A 55 18.78 -29.93 18.22
N ARG A 56 19.53 -30.31 19.26
CA ARG A 56 19.36 -29.76 20.62
C ARG A 56 19.43 -28.25 20.62
N PHE A 57 20.30 -27.66 19.81
CA PHE A 57 20.40 -26.20 19.70
C PHE A 57 19.12 -25.55 19.17
N THR A 58 18.48 -26.13 18.14
CA THR A 58 17.18 -25.64 17.63
C THR A 58 16.05 -25.92 18.61
N ASP A 59 16.03 -27.11 19.21
CA ASP A 59 15.03 -27.51 20.20
C ASP A 59 15.07 -26.61 21.45
N GLU A 60 16.26 -26.22 21.91
CA GLU A 60 16.44 -25.27 23.02
C GLU A 60 15.81 -23.92 22.71
N LYS A 61 15.97 -23.40 21.48
CA LYS A 61 15.34 -22.14 21.07
C LYS A 61 13.81 -22.24 21.08
N VAL A 62 13.28 -23.35 20.58
CA VAL A 62 11.82 -23.60 20.56
C VAL A 62 11.28 -23.76 21.97
N LYS A 63 12.01 -24.46 22.85
CA LYS A 63 11.64 -24.62 24.27
C LYS A 63 11.54 -23.28 24.98
N LYS A 64 12.47 -22.34 24.76
CA LYS A 64 12.37 -20.98 25.33
C LYS A 64 11.09 -20.25 24.92
N ILE A 65 10.68 -20.38 23.66
CA ILE A 65 9.42 -19.79 23.17
C ILE A 65 8.21 -20.47 23.84
N ILE A 66 8.24 -21.80 23.99
CA ILE A 66 7.19 -22.56 24.67
C ILE A 66 7.12 -22.20 26.17
N GLU A 67 8.26 -22.00 26.82
CA GLU A 67 8.34 -21.56 28.22
C GLU A 67 7.70 -20.18 28.39
N LEU A 68 8.01 -19.23 27.50
CA LEU A 68 7.34 -17.92 27.48
C LEU A 68 5.82 -18.08 27.30
N LYS A 69 5.39 -18.91 26.35
CA LYS A 69 3.95 -19.19 26.14
C LYS A 69 3.32 -19.76 27.41
N ARG A 70 3.98 -20.67 28.13
CA ARG A 70 3.44 -21.23 29.38
C ARG A 70 3.40 -20.22 30.52
N ALA A 71 4.34 -19.27 30.56
CA ALA A 71 4.34 -18.20 31.54
C ALA A 71 3.19 -17.20 31.31
N VAL A 72 2.95 -16.81 30.06
CA VAL A 72 1.97 -15.77 29.71
C VAL A 72 0.55 -16.34 29.53
N CYS A 73 0.43 -17.50 28.89
CA CYS A 73 -0.86 -18.14 28.60
C CYS A 73 -1.24 -19.12 29.71
N THR A 74 -1.81 -18.60 30.80
CA THR A 74 -2.41 -19.42 31.85
C THR A 74 -3.84 -19.83 31.48
N PRO A 75 -4.35 -20.97 32.00
CA PRO A 75 -5.73 -21.42 31.78
C PRO A 75 -6.79 -20.39 32.23
N GLU A 76 -6.44 -19.58 33.23
CA GLU A 76 -7.30 -18.53 33.80
C GLU A 76 -7.46 -17.34 32.85
N ASN A 77 -6.38 -16.98 32.14
CA ASN A 77 -6.40 -15.87 31.18
C ASN A 77 -7.10 -16.25 29.86
N GLY A 78 -7.09 -17.55 29.52
CA GLY A 78 -7.65 -18.07 28.27
C GLY A 78 -6.98 -17.48 27.02
N CYS A 79 -5.76 -16.96 27.18
CA CYS A 79 -5.00 -16.36 26.10
C CYS A 79 -4.29 -17.44 25.29
N THR A 80 -4.21 -17.22 23.98
CA THR A 80 -3.53 -18.10 23.04
C THR A 80 -2.24 -17.45 22.53
N PHE A 81 -1.41 -18.22 21.82
CA PHE A 81 -0.10 -17.77 21.39
C PHE A 81 0.15 -18.05 19.91
N VAL A 82 0.68 -17.06 19.20
CA VAL A 82 0.97 -17.11 17.77
C VAL A 82 2.43 -16.71 17.56
N VAL A 83 3.18 -17.53 16.82
CA VAL A 83 4.57 -17.25 16.45
C VAL A 83 4.63 -16.90 14.97
N LEU A 84 5.14 -15.72 14.66
CA LEU A 84 5.33 -15.23 13.31
C LEU A 84 6.83 -15.09 13.06
N ASN A 85 7.40 -16.07 12.36
CA ASN A 85 8.83 -16.08 12.07
C ASN A 85 9.10 -15.61 10.64
N GLN A 86 10.03 -14.67 10.48
CA GLN A 86 10.54 -14.26 9.18
C GLN A 86 11.40 -15.36 8.54
N LYS A 87 12.15 -16.10 9.34
CA LYS A 87 12.92 -17.25 8.89
C LYS A 87 12.04 -18.50 8.83
N GLY A 88 12.65 -19.60 8.43
CA GLY A 88 11.98 -20.88 8.36
C GLY A 88 11.74 -21.54 9.72
N ILE A 89 10.91 -22.58 9.71
CA ILE A 89 10.66 -23.46 10.86
C ILE A 89 10.67 -24.89 10.31
N ASP A 90 11.49 -25.76 10.90
CA ASP A 90 11.61 -27.15 10.49
C ASP A 90 10.42 -28.00 11.01
N PRO A 91 10.14 -29.16 10.38
CA PRO A 91 9.01 -30.00 10.77
C PRO A 91 9.02 -30.43 12.25
N PRO A 92 10.15 -30.88 12.84
CA PRO A 92 10.19 -31.22 14.27
C PRO A 92 9.80 -30.05 15.19
N SER A 93 10.25 -28.82 14.90
CA SER A 93 9.84 -27.65 15.67
C SER A 93 8.35 -27.32 15.49
N LEU A 94 7.80 -27.54 14.29
CA LEU A 94 6.35 -27.39 14.06
C LEU A 94 5.55 -28.38 14.90
N ASP A 95 6.02 -29.62 15.05
CA ASP A 95 5.38 -30.63 15.90
C ASP A 95 5.40 -30.21 17.38
N LEU A 96 6.51 -29.62 17.85
CA LEU A 96 6.61 -29.07 19.21
C LEU A 96 5.62 -27.91 19.43
N PHE A 97 5.54 -26.97 18.49
CA PHE A 97 4.56 -25.88 18.55
C PHE A 97 3.12 -26.39 18.50
N ALA A 98 2.82 -27.38 17.66
CA ALA A 98 1.49 -27.96 17.53
C ALA A 98 1.05 -28.67 18.82
N LYS A 99 1.94 -29.44 19.47
CA LYS A 99 1.67 -30.09 20.77
C LYS A 99 1.29 -29.10 21.86
N ASP A 100 1.91 -27.92 21.86
CA ASP A 100 1.57 -26.84 22.79
C ASP A 100 0.42 -25.94 22.27
N GLY A 101 -0.21 -26.25 21.14
CA GLY A 101 -1.34 -25.46 20.61
C GLY A 101 -0.95 -24.05 20.15
N ILE A 102 0.29 -23.88 19.69
CA ILE A 102 0.83 -22.61 19.16
C ILE A 102 0.64 -22.59 17.65
N LEU A 103 0.03 -21.52 17.12
CA LEU A 103 0.00 -21.27 15.68
C LEU A 103 1.34 -20.68 15.24
N ALA A 104 2.15 -21.45 14.51
CA ALA A 104 3.43 -20.99 14.02
C ALA A 104 3.41 -20.77 12.50
N LEU A 105 3.69 -19.54 12.07
CA LEU A 105 3.90 -19.18 10.67
C LEU A 105 5.38 -19.04 10.38
N ARG A 106 5.82 -19.65 9.29
CA ARG A 106 7.20 -19.60 8.79
C ARG A 106 7.30 -18.68 7.58
N ARG A 107 8.49 -18.12 7.35
CA ARG A 107 8.85 -17.34 6.15
C ARG A 107 7.95 -16.12 5.94
N VAL A 108 7.53 -15.46 7.01
CA VAL A 108 6.72 -14.24 6.93
C VAL A 108 7.53 -13.13 6.26
N LYS A 109 6.94 -12.46 5.27
CA LYS A 109 7.60 -11.35 4.57
C LYS A 109 7.98 -10.24 5.55
N ARG A 110 9.22 -9.74 5.45
CA ARG A 110 9.73 -8.63 6.30
C ARG A 110 8.78 -7.42 6.37
N ARG A 111 8.21 -7.00 5.23
CA ARG A 111 7.23 -5.90 5.17
C ARG A 111 5.98 -6.15 6.02
N ASN A 112 5.59 -7.41 6.20
CA ASN A 112 4.45 -7.77 7.05
C ASN A 112 4.87 -7.73 8.53
N MET A 113 6.10 -8.11 8.86
CA MET A 113 6.63 -8.02 10.23
C MET A 113 6.65 -6.58 10.76
N GLU A 114 7.15 -5.64 9.95
CA GLU A 114 7.16 -4.21 10.29
C GLU A 114 5.74 -3.68 10.54
N ARG A 115 4.78 -4.08 9.70
CA ARG A 115 3.37 -3.72 9.85
C ARG A 115 2.70 -4.39 11.04
N LEU A 116 3.05 -5.64 11.35
CA LEU A 116 2.52 -6.38 12.50
C LEU A 116 2.98 -5.77 13.82
N SER A 117 4.22 -5.30 13.90
CA SER A 117 4.71 -4.53 15.05
C SER A 117 3.90 -3.24 15.23
N LEU A 118 3.66 -2.49 14.15
CA LEU A 118 2.83 -1.28 14.17
C LEU A 118 1.34 -1.54 14.48
N CYS A 119 0.81 -2.69 14.07
CA CYS A 119 -0.55 -3.10 14.44
C CYS A 119 -0.60 -3.52 15.91
N CYS A 120 0.10 -4.60 16.24
CA CYS A 120 -0.12 -5.38 17.45
C CYS A 120 0.65 -4.84 18.67
N GLY A 121 1.63 -3.95 18.45
CA GLY A 121 2.39 -3.28 19.52
C GLY A 121 3.59 -4.07 20.07
N GLY A 122 3.96 -5.20 19.46
CA GLY A 122 5.11 -6.03 19.86
C GLY A 122 6.42 -5.62 19.19
N ASN A 123 7.54 -5.95 19.82
CA ASN A 123 8.88 -5.71 19.28
C ASN A 123 9.32 -6.91 18.42
N PRO A 124 9.89 -6.68 17.22
CA PRO A 124 10.46 -7.77 16.43
C PRO A 124 11.75 -8.29 17.09
N VAL A 125 11.72 -9.55 17.53
CA VAL A 125 12.81 -10.17 18.29
C VAL A 125 13.80 -10.89 17.36
N ASN A 126 15.10 -10.69 17.60
CA ASN A 126 16.18 -11.34 16.83
C ASN A 126 16.88 -12.50 17.55
N SER A 127 16.75 -12.61 18.88
CA SER A 127 17.25 -13.74 19.67
C SER A 127 16.18 -14.20 20.67
N VAL A 128 16.13 -15.51 20.94
CA VAL A 128 15.17 -16.10 21.89
C VAL A 128 15.63 -16.07 23.35
N ASP A 129 16.85 -15.58 23.61
CA ASP A 129 17.46 -15.69 24.95
C ASP A 129 16.83 -14.72 25.97
N ASP A 130 16.47 -13.51 25.54
CA ASP A 130 15.94 -12.44 26.39
C ASP A 130 14.48 -12.10 26.03
N LEU A 131 13.64 -13.14 25.92
CA LEU A 131 12.23 -12.95 25.61
C LEU A 131 11.45 -12.47 26.83
N THR A 132 10.79 -11.31 26.70
CA THR A 132 9.92 -10.76 27.74
C THR A 132 8.48 -10.61 27.26
N GLU A 133 7.53 -10.47 28.20
CA GLU A 133 6.12 -10.22 27.87
C GLU A 133 5.91 -8.89 27.12
N ALA A 134 6.80 -7.92 27.34
CA ALA A 134 6.76 -6.61 26.69
C ALA A 134 7.05 -6.67 25.19
N ASP A 135 7.72 -7.74 24.73
CA ASP A 135 8.02 -7.93 23.31
C ASP A 135 6.84 -8.50 22.52
N LEU A 136 5.81 -9.01 23.22
CA LEU A 136 4.65 -9.62 22.61
C LEU A 136 3.64 -8.57 22.15
N GLY A 137 3.18 -8.72 20.92
CA GLY A 137 2.00 -8.02 20.43
C GLY A 137 0.71 -8.68 20.91
N PHE A 138 -0.42 -7.99 20.76
CA PHE A 138 -1.73 -8.54 21.13
C PHE A 138 -2.76 -8.35 20.01
N ALA A 139 -3.58 -9.38 19.78
CA ALA A 139 -4.74 -9.34 18.90
C ALA A 139 -5.90 -10.17 19.49
N ASP A 140 -7.14 -9.70 19.36
CA ASP A 140 -8.31 -10.39 19.90
C ASP A 140 -8.61 -11.68 19.16
N GLN A 141 -8.31 -11.76 17.87
CA GLN A 141 -8.61 -12.94 17.06
C GLN A 141 -7.54 -13.18 16.00
N VAL A 142 -7.06 -14.41 15.92
CA VAL A 142 -6.22 -14.86 14.80
C VAL A 142 -6.84 -16.12 14.22
N TYR A 143 -7.12 -16.11 12.93
CA TYR A 143 -7.74 -17.27 12.28
C TYR A 143 -7.20 -17.50 10.87
N GLU A 144 -7.15 -18.77 10.48
CA GLU A 144 -6.81 -19.20 9.14
C GLU A 144 -8.09 -19.34 8.31
N GLN A 145 -8.04 -18.82 7.09
CA GLN A 145 -9.04 -19.08 6.06
C GLN A 145 -8.34 -19.68 4.84
N THR A 146 -8.76 -20.88 4.47
CA THR A 146 -8.31 -21.55 3.24
C THR A 146 -9.20 -21.11 2.08
N LEU A 147 -8.58 -20.64 1.00
CA LEU A 147 -9.26 -20.28 -0.24
C LEU A 147 -8.59 -21.06 -1.39
N GLY A 148 -9.29 -22.07 -1.91
CA GLY A 148 -8.69 -23.02 -2.85
C GLY A 148 -7.56 -23.81 -2.19
N GLU A 149 -6.36 -23.75 -2.76
CA GLU A 149 -5.15 -24.39 -2.22
C GLU A 149 -4.32 -23.47 -1.31
N GLU A 150 -4.66 -22.18 -1.27
CA GLU A 150 -3.93 -21.17 -0.49
C GLU A 150 -4.55 -20.95 0.89
N LYS A 151 -3.69 -20.69 1.87
CA LYS A 151 -4.09 -20.40 3.25
C LYS A 151 -3.72 -18.97 3.60
N TYR A 152 -4.70 -18.23 4.10
CA TYR A 152 -4.55 -16.86 4.54
C TYR A 152 -4.79 -16.77 6.05
N THR A 153 -3.86 -16.14 6.77
CA THR A 153 -4.03 -15.92 8.21
C THR A 153 -4.46 -14.48 8.46
N PHE A 154 -5.58 -14.31 9.16
CA PHE A 154 -6.17 -13.05 9.53
C PHE A 154 -5.85 -12.75 10.99
N VAL A 155 -5.44 -11.51 11.27
CA VAL A 155 -5.14 -10.98 12.60
C VAL A 155 -6.04 -9.78 12.84
N ASP A 156 -7.10 -9.97 13.62
CA ASP A 156 -8.17 -9.00 13.84
C ASP A 156 -8.31 -8.63 15.33
N GLY A 157 -9.02 -7.52 15.59
CA GLY A 157 -9.22 -6.98 16.93
C GLY A 157 -7.92 -6.54 17.59
N VAL A 158 -7.21 -5.63 16.93
CA VAL A 158 -5.95 -5.10 17.44
C VAL A 158 -6.21 -3.78 18.15
N LYS A 159 -5.62 -3.57 19.34
CA LYS A 159 -5.94 -2.42 20.21
C LYS A 159 -5.62 -1.05 19.57
N ASN A 160 -4.45 -0.90 18.95
CA ASN A 160 -4.00 0.35 18.32
C ASN A 160 -3.49 0.11 16.89
N PRO A 161 -4.38 -0.03 15.89
CA PRO A 161 -3.96 -0.37 14.53
C PRO A 161 -3.39 0.86 13.79
N HIS A 162 -2.06 1.05 13.85
CA HIS A 162 -1.38 2.04 13.01
C HIS A 162 -1.19 1.55 11.55
N SER A 163 -1.39 0.26 11.29
CA SER A 163 -1.43 -0.30 9.94
C SER A 163 -2.75 -1.06 9.72
N CYS A 164 -3.36 -0.90 8.56
CA CYS A 164 -4.56 -1.61 8.15
C CYS A 164 -4.30 -2.36 6.83
N CYS A 165 -5.10 -3.37 6.53
CA CYS A 165 -5.00 -4.12 5.29
C CYS A 165 -6.35 -4.12 4.57
N ILE A 166 -6.36 -3.67 3.32
CA ILE A 166 -7.52 -3.77 2.44
C ILE A 166 -7.37 -5.05 1.62
N LEU A 167 -8.26 -6.01 1.82
CA LEU A 167 -8.30 -7.25 1.05
C LEU A 167 -9.16 -7.04 -0.20
N ILE A 168 -8.54 -7.15 -1.37
CA ILE A 168 -9.22 -7.07 -2.66
C ILE A 168 -9.46 -8.48 -3.15
N LYS A 169 -10.72 -8.82 -3.44
CA LYS A 169 -11.10 -10.08 -4.09
C LYS A 169 -11.54 -9.77 -5.50
N GLY A 170 -11.06 -10.52 -6.48
CA GLY A 170 -11.44 -10.38 -7.88
C GLY A 170 -11.33 -11.72 -8.61
N PRO A 171 -12.04 -11.89 -9.72
CA PRO A 171 -12.03 -13.14 -10.48
C PRO A 171 -10.75 -13.34 -11.30
N ASN A 172 -10.15 -12.24 -11.77
CA ASN A 172 -8.99 -12.24 -12.67
C ASN A 172 -7.90 -11.29 -12.14
N ASP A 173 -6.63 -11.64 -12.35
CA ASP A 173 -5.48 -10.83 -11.92
C ASP A 173 -5.48 -9.42 -12.52
N HIS A 174 -5.87 -9.28 -13.78
CA HIS A 174 -5.98 -7.96 -14.43
C HIS A 174 -6.98 -7.05 -13.70
N THR A 175 -8.15 -7.58 -13.35
CA THR A 175 -9.17 -6.83 -12.60
C THR A 175 -8.68 -6.44 -11.21
N ILE A 176 -7.98 -7.36 -10.52
CA ILE A 176 -7.39 -7.09 -9.21
C ILE A 176 -6.35 -5.98 -9.30
N ALA A 177 -5.48 -6.00 -10.32
CA ALA A 177 -4.48 -4.98 -10.54
C ALA A 177 -5.12 -3.60 -10.78
N GLN A 178 -6.15 -3.53 -11.63
CA GLN A 178 -6.88 -2.29 -11.90
C GLN A 178 -7.56 -1.73 -10.63
N ILE A 179 -8.23 -2.57 -9.84
CA ILE A 179 -8.87 -2.15 -8.58
C ILE A 179 -7.81 -1.68 -7.57
N LYS A 180 -6.68 -2.38 -7.50
CA LYS A 180 -5.58 -2.02 -6.61
C LYS A 180 -5.00 -0.65 -6.96
N ASP A 181 -4.80 -0.36 -8.24
CA ASP A 181 -4.27 0.93 -8.69
C ASP A 181 -5.30 2.05 -8.44
N ALA A 182 -6.58 1.81 -8.74
CA ALA A 182 -7.65 2.75 -8.44
C ALA A 182 -7.76 3.07 -6.93
N LEU A 183 -7.68 2.06 -6.06
CA LEU A 183 -7.66 2.25 -4.61
C LEU A 183 -6.42 3.01 -4.15
N ARG A 184 -5.25 2.71 -4.74
CA ARG A 184 -4.01 3.41 -4.41
C ARG A 184 -4.10 4.90 -4.75
N ASP A 185 -4.68 5.22 -5.90
CA ASP A 185 -4.86 6.60 -6.33
C ASP A 185 -5.89 7.33 -5.46
N GLY A 186 -7.02 6.68 -5.14
CA GLY A 186 -8.01 7.22 -4.22
C GLY A 186 -7.47 7.47 -2.81
N LEU A 187 -6.73 6.52 -2.23
CA LEU A 187 -6.09 6.68 -0.92
C LEU A 187 -5.07 7.82 -0.91
N ARG A 188 -4.30 7.98 -1.99
CA ARG A 188 -3.37 9.09 -2.14
C ARG A 188 -4.09 10.43 -2.28
N ALA A 189 -5.19 10.48 -3.03
CA ALA A 189 -6.02 11.66 -3.15
C ALA A 189 -6.56 12.10 -1.79
N VAL A 190 -7.10 11.18 -0.99
CA VAL A 190 -7.56 11.46 0.38
C VAL A 190 -6.39 11.92 1.27
N LYS A 191 -5.24 11.25 1.20
CA LYS A 191 -4.03 11.64 1.96
C LYS A 191 -3.57 13.06 1.62
N ASN A 192 -3.65 13.47 0.36
CA ASN A 192 -3.33 14.83 -0.06
C ASN A 192 -4.27 15.86 0.61
N VAL A 193 -5.56 15.54 0.78
CA VAL A 193 -6.50 16.43 1.49
C VAL A 193 -6.08 16.63 2.94
N PHE A 194 -5.66 15.56 3.63
CA PHE A 194 -5.18 15.65 5.01
C PHE A 194 -3.88 16.46 5.13
N ASP A 195 -2.96 16.30 4.18
CA ASP A 195 -1.70 17.06 4.13
C ASP A 195 -1.95 18.56 3.90
N ASP A 196 -2.73 18.89 2.86
CA ASP A 196 -2.88 20.26 2.38
C ASP A 196 -3.98 21.05 3.14
N ARG A 197 -4.91 20.34 3.80
CA ARG A 197 -6.09 20.90 4.49
C ARG A 197 -6.98 21.80 3.61
N ALA A 198 -6.90 21.62 2.30
CA ALA A 198 -7.64 22.39 1.31
C ALA A 198 -8.03 21.51 0.12
N VAL A 199 -9.21 21.78 -0.44
CA VAL A 199 -9.74 21.16 -1.65
C VAL A 199 -10.28 22.24 -2.58
N VAL A 200 -10.32 21.93 -3.88
CA VAL A 200 -10.79 22.84 -4.93
C VAL A 200 -12.03 22.21 -5.58
N PRO A 201 -13.08 22.98 -5.91
CA PRO A 201 -14.23 22.47 -6.65
C PRO A 201 -13.79 21.81 -7.97
N GLY A 202 -14.22 20.56 -8.18
CA GLY A 202 -13.84 19.77 -9.35
C GLY A 202 -14.74 20.01 -10.57
N ALA A 203 -14.91 18.97 -11.40
CA ALA A 203 -15.75 18.99 -12.61
C ALA A 203 -15.40 20.13 -13.61
N GLY A 204 -14.13 20.52 -13.67
CA GLY A 204 -13.67 21.62 -14.54
C GLY A 204 -13.96 23.02 -14.01
N ALA A 205 -14.50 23.17 -12.80
CA ALA A 205 -14.92 24.48 -12.28
C ALA A 205 -13.75 25.43 -12.04
N PHE A 206 -12.62 24.91 -11.57
CA PHE A 206 -11.40 25.70 -11.43
C PHE A 206 -10.92 26.24 -12.78
N GLU A 207 -10.96 25.42 -13.83
CA GLU A 207 -10.54 25.78 -15.17
C GLU A 207 -11.42 26.89 -15.79
N ILE A 208 -12.73 26.82 -15.59
CA ILE A 208 -13.67 27.87 -16.02
C ILE A 208 -13.41 29.18 -15.26
N ALA A 209 -13.23 29.09 -13.94
CA ALA A 209 -12.92 30.26 -13.11
C ALA A 209 -11.58 30.91 -13.50
N ALA A 210 -10.55 30.09 -13.76
CA ALA A 210 -9.25 30.55 -14.22
C ALA A 210 -9.33 31.20 -15.61
N TYR A 211 -10.11 30.63 -16.53
CA TYR A 211 -10.37 31.23 -17.84
C TYR A 211 -10.98 32.62 -17.72
N ALA A 212 -12.05 32.79 -16.94
CA ALA A 212 -12.70 34.08 -16.75
C ALA A 212 -11.75 35.13 -16.12
N ALA A 213 -10.99 34.73 -15.10
CA ALA A 213 -10.00 35.60 -14.47
C ALA A 213 -8.88 36.03 -15.43
N LEU A 214 -8.38 35.13 -16.28
CA LEU A 214 -7.37 35.44 -17.28
C LEU A 214 -7.91 36.36 -18.40
N GLN A 215 -9.19 36.22 -18.78
CA GLN A 215 -9.84 37.11 -19.73
C GLN A 215 -10.00 38.54 -19.19
N ASP A 216 -10.24 38.69 -17.90
CA ASP A 216 -10.23 40.00 -17.25
C ASP A 216 -8.81 40.58 -17.20
N PHE A 217 -7.83 39.78 -16.78
CA PHE A 217 -6.42 40.20 -16.73
C PHE A 217 -5.87 40.62 -18.11
N LYS A 218 -6.30 39.95 -19.18
CA LYS A 218 -5.98 40.30 -20.57
C LYS A 218 -6.35 41.75 -20.92
N LYS A 219 -7.40 42.32 -20.30
CA LYS A 219 -7.85 43.71 -20.57
C LYS A 219 -6.85 44.73 -20.03
N GLU A 220 -6.15 44.40 -18.94
CA GLU A 220 -5.21 45.28 -18.24
C GLU A 220 -3.82 45.33 -18.90
N VAL A 221 -3.36 44.22 -19.47
CA VAL A 221 -1.99 44.10 -20.03
C VAL A 221 -1.92 44.63 -21.46
N PRO A 222 -1.11 45.65 -21.81
CA PRO A 222 -0.98 46.13 -23.18
C PRO A 222 -0.01 45.28 -24.04
N GLY A 223 -0.16 45.36 -25.37
CA GLY A 223 0.83 44.82 -26.31
C GLY A 223 0.65 43.35 -26.72
N LYS A 224 1.74 42.72 -27.16
CA LYS A 224 1.75 41.36 -27.74
C LYS A 224 1.47 40.26 -26.70
N GLU A 225 1.74 40.52 -25.43
CA GLU A 225 1.51 39.57 -24.33
C GLU A 225 0.03 39.19 -24.19
N LYS A 226 -0.90 40.04 -24.63
CA LYS A 226 -2.35 39.72 -24.71
C LYS A 226 -2.63 38.41 -25.45
N LEU A 227 -1.87 38.13 -26.52
CA LEU A 227 -2.05 36.92 -27.34
C LEU A 227 -1.62 35.67 -26.57
N ALA A 228 -0.54 35.77 -25.78
CA ALA A 228 -0.06 34.67 -24.95
C ALA A 228 -1.03 34.37 -23.80
N ILE A 229 -1.55 35.40 -23.13
CA ILE A 229 -2.56 35.25 -22.07
C ILE A 229 -3.83 34.60 -22.63
N GLU A 230 -4.28 35.03 -23.80
CA GLU A 230 -5.44 34.45 -24.47
C GLU A 230 -5.24 32.97 -24.83
N ALA A 231 -4.10 32.63 -25.42
CA ALA A 231 -3.76 31.25 -25.73
C ALA A 231 -3.72 30.37 -24.47
N PHE A 232 -3.13 30.89 -23.38
CA PHE A 232 -3.09 30.18 -22.10
C PHE A 232 -4.49 30.01 -21.48
N ALA A 233 -5.32 31.05 -21.52
CA ALA A 233 -6.70 30.98 -21.05
C ALA A 233 -7.49 29.92 -21.83
N GLN A 234 -7.38 29.90 -23.16
CA GLN A 234 -8.03 28.89 -23.99
C GLN A 234 -7.52 27.47 -23.69
N ALA A 235 -6.24 27.31 -23.38
CA ALA A 235 -5.65 26.02 -23.01
C ALA A 235 -6.23 25.47 -21.70
N MET A 236 -6.60 26.33 -20.75
CA MET A 236 -7.26 25.91 -19.50
C MET A 236 -8.60 25.20 -19.77
N LEU A 237 -9.30 25.56 -20.84
CA LEU A 237 -10.58 24.93 -21.22
C LEU A 237 -10.41 23.51 -21.80
N SER A 238 -9.19 23.01 -21.96
CA SER A 238 -8.95 21.65 -22.47
C SER A 238 -9.60 20.58 -21.59
N ILE A 239 -9.49 20.70 -20.25
CA ILE A 239 -10.06 19.72 -19.31
C ILE A 239 -11.59 19.62 -19.42
N PRO A 240 -12.38 20.71 -19.28
CA PRO A 240 -13.83 20.61 -19.41
C PRO A 240 -14.28 20.17 -20.81
N LYS A 241 -13.55 20.56 -21.88
CA LYS A 241 -13.83 20.08 -23.25
C LYS A 241 -13.66 18.58 -23.36
N THR A 242 -12.50 18.05 -22.94
CA THR A 242 -12.23 16.62 -23.01
C THR A 242 -13.18 15.82 -22.11
N LEU A 243 -13.61 16.36 -20.97
CA LEU A 243 -14.64 15.74 -20.14
C LEU A 243 -15.99 15.64 -20.87
N ALA A 244 -16.40 16.70 -21.58
CA ALA A 244 -17.62 16.68 -22.39
C ALA A 244 -17.52 15.68 -23.55
N GLU A 245 -16.41 15.69 -24.30
CA GLU A 245 -16.14 14.78 -25.42
C GLU A 245 -16.19 13.31 -24.97
N ASN A 246 -15.53 12.98 -23.86
CA ASN A 246 -15.53 11.63 -23.29
C ASN A 246 -16.93 11.17 -22.83
N SER A 247 -17.81 12.12 -22.54
CA SER A 247 -19.20 11.86 -22.12
C SER A 247 -20.17 11.86 -23.31
N GLY A 248 -19.69 12.09 -24.54
CA GLY A 248 -20.52 12.14 -25.75
C GLY A 248 -21.37 13.41 -25.88
N ILE A 249 -21.03 14.47 -25.13
CA ILE A 249 -21.73 15.75 -25.12
C ILE A 249 -20.94 16.75 -26.00
N ASP A 250 -21.64 17.72 -26.63
CA ASP A 250 -20.97 18.77 -27.39
C ASP A 250 -20.09 19.64 -26.48
N ALA A 251 -18.78 19.60 -26.73
CA ALA A 251 -17.78 20.27 -25.91
C ALA A 251 -17.80 21.80 -26.03
N GLN A 252 -18.23 22.34 -27.18
CA GLN A 252 -18.29 23.78 -27.38
C GLN A 252 -19.51 24.37 -26.67
N GLU A 253 -20.66 23.74 -26.84
CA GLU A 253 -21.91 24.12 -26.19
C GLU A 253 -21.77 24.04 -24.66
N SER A 254 -21.23 22.92 -24.16
CA SER A 254 -20.99 22.73 -22.72
C SER A 254 -20.14 23.85 -22.12
N VAL A 255 -19.01 24.19 -22.75
CA VAL A 255 -18.14 25.26 -22.24
C VAL A 255 -18.84 26.62 -22.27
N LEU A 256 -19.63 26.90 -23.31
CA LEU A 256 -20.37 28.16 -23.40
C LEU A 256 -21.41 28.28 -22.29
N ILE A 257 -22.16 27.21 -22.02
CA ILE A 257 -23.12 27.12 -20.90
C ILE A 257 -22.41 27.35 -19.57
N LEU A 258 -21.25 26.71 -19.34
CA LEU A 258 -20.51 26.85 -18.09
C LEU A 258 -19.98 28.27 -17.86
N VAL A 259 -19.45 28.92 -18.89
CA VAL A 259 -18.95 30.29 -18.79
C VAL A 259 -20.09 31.27 -18.52
N ASP A 260 -21.22 31.11 -19.22
CA ASP A 260 -22.41 31.95 -19.01
C ASP A 260 -23.00 31.77 -17.61
N GLU A 261 -23.13 30.54 -17.14
CA GLU A 261 -23.60 30.24 -15.78
C GLU A 261 -22.63 30.73 -14.70
N TYR A 262 -21.32 30.63 -14.93
CA TYR A 262 -20.32 31.15 -14.00
C TYR A 262 -20.45 32.67 -13.80
N GLU A 263 -20.67 33.43 -14.89
CA GLU A 263 -20.91 34.87 -14.83
C GLU A 263 -22.27 35.19 -14.18
N LYS A 264 -23.35 34.49 -14.58
CA LYS A 264 -24.70 34.66 -13.99
C LYS A 264 -24.73 34.43 -12.47
N ARG A 265 -23.98 33.43 -11.99
CA ARG A 265 -23.89 33.10 -10.56
C ARG A 265 -22.89 33.95 -9.78
N LYS A 266 -22.51 35.12 -10.30
CA LYS A 266 -21.57 36.05 -9.65
C LYS A 266 -20.25 35.39 -9.28
N ARG A 267 -19.69 34.58 -10.20
CA ARG A 267 -18.39 33.91 -10.06
C ARG A 267 -18.34 32.83 -8.97
N GLN A 268 -19.47 32.19 -8.70
CA GLN A 268 -19.48 30.96 -7.92
C GLN A 268 -18.94 29.80 -8.77
N PRO A 269 -18.23 28.82 -8.18
CA PRO A 269 -17.73 27.66 -8.92
C PRO A 269 -18.85 26.86 -9.59
N VAL A 270 -18.76 26.70 -10.90
CA VAL A 270 -19.69 25.92 -11.75
C VAL A 270 -18.88 24.86 -12.50
N GLY A 271 -19.32 23.61 -12.45
CA GLY A 271 -18.70 22.49 -13.14
C GLY A 271 -19.65 21.82 -14.14
N LEU A 272 -19.11 20.92 -14.95
CA LEU A 272 -19.86 20.18 -15.96
C LEU A 272 -20.56 18.95 -15.37
N ASN A 273 -21.86 18.81 -15.67
CA ASN A 273 -22.55 17.55 -15.47
C ASN A 273 -22.26 16.61 -16.65
N LEU A 274 -21.56 15.50 -16.39
CA LEU A 274 -21.20 14.52 -17.42
C LEU A 274 -22.41 13.70 -17.92
N THR A 275 -23.55 13.73 -17.23
CA THR A 275 -24.76 12.99 -17.64
C THR A 275 -25.71 13.85 -18.45
N THR A 276 -25.92 15.12 -18.06
CA THR A 276 -26.88 16.01 -18.74
C THR A 276 -26.24 17.01 -19.69
N GLY A 277 -24.96 17.34 -19.50
CA GLY A 277 -24.28 18.43 -20.21
C GLY A 277 -24.51 19.82 -19.62
N ASP A 278 -25.32 19.93 -18.57
CA ASP A 278 -25.63 21.21 -17.93
C ASP A 278 -24.59 21.63 -16.89
N ALA A 279 -24.67 22.90 -16.49
CA ALA A 279 -23.95 23.46 -15.36
C ALA A 279 -24.44 22.90 -14.01
N LEU A 280 -23.52 22.35 -13.21
CA LEU A 280 -23.76 21.93 -11.82
C LEU A 280 -22.89 22.70 -10.84
N SER A 281 -23.25 22.66 -9.55
CA SER A 281 -22.38 23.16 -8.48
C SER A 281 -21.55 22.00 -7.90
N PRO A 282 -20.22 21.96 -8.11
CA PRO A 282 -19.40 20.82 -7.68
C PRO A 282 -19.43 20.60 -6.17
N SER A 283 -19.58 21.68 -5.39
CA SER A 283 -19.62 21.62 -3.94
C SER A 283 -20.88 20.92 -3.41
N VAL A 284 -22.01 21.04 -4.12
CA VAL A 284 -23.27 20.38 -3.76
C VAL A 284 -23.21 18.90 -4.14
N GLU A 285 -22.65 18.59 -5.31
CA GLU A 285 -22.49 17.22 -5.81
C GLU A 285 -21.32 16.45 -5.14
N GLY A 286 -20.51 17.13 -4.33
CA GLY A 286 -19.36 16.52 -3.64
C GLY A 286 -18.18 16.20 -4.55
N ILE A 287 -18.04 16.87 -5.69
CA ILE A 287 -16.94 16.66 -6.64
C ILE A 287 -15.80 17.63 -6.31
N TRP A 288 -14.68 17.07 -5.84
CA TRP A 288 -13.54 17.83 -5.36
C TRP A 288 -12.22 17.36 -5.98
N ASP A 289 -11.36 18.32 -6.30
CA ASP A 289 -10.00 18.12 -6.74
C ASP A 289 -9.01 18.51 -5.62
N ASN A 290 -7.88 17.82 -5.57
CA ASN A 290 -6.81 18.16 -4.62
C ASN A 290 -6.10 19.46 -5.01
N TYR A 291 -5.91 20.34 -4.02
CA TYR A 291 -5.18 21.60 -4.21
C TYR A 291 -3.76 21.40 -4.75
N ARG A 292 -2.95 20.52 -4.12
CA ARG A 292 -1.57 20.27 -4.56
C ARG A 292 -1.47 19.72 -5.98
N VAL A 293 -2.43 18.90 -6.42
CA VAL A 293 -2.45 18.35 -7.78
C VAL A 293 -2.65 19.48 -8.79
N LYS A 294 -3.66 20.34 -8.61
CA LYS A 294 -3.89 21.49 -9.49
C LYS A 294 -2.71 22.46 -9.47
N LYS A 295 -2.15 22.77 -8.30
CA LYS A 295 -0.97 23.64 -8.17
C LYS A 295 0.24 23.10 -8.93
N GLN A 296 0.55 21.81 -8.78
CA GLN A 296 1.67 21.18 -9.46
C GLN A 296 1.44 21.13 -10.97
N MET A 297 0.23 20.78 -11.41
CA MET A 297 -0.15 20.78 -12.82
C MET A 297 0.09 22.15 -13.47
N LEU A 298 -0.39 23.22 -12.84
CA LEU A 298 -0.22 24.60 -13.32
C LEU A 298 1.23 25.09 -13.26
N SER A 299 2.06 24.55 -12.38
CA SER A 299 3.47 24.91 -12.33
C SER A 299 4.29 24.19 -13.40
N ILE A 300 4.01 22.91 -13.65
CA ILE A 300 4.85 22.05 -14.49
C ILE A 300 4.46 22.18 -15.97
N ALA A 301 3.17 22.16 -16.28
CA ALA A 301 2.70 22.15 -17.67
C ALA A 301 3.18 23.39 -18.47
N PRO A 302 3.07 24.63 -17.95
CA PRO A 302 3.53 25.80 -18.69
C PRO A 302 5.05 25.85 -18.84
N THR A 303 5.80 25.42 -17.81
CA THR A 303 7.27 25.35 -17.87
C THR A 303 7.74 24.38 -18.95
N LEU A 304 7.10 23.20 -19.06
CA LEU A 304 7.42 22.24 -20.12
C LEU A 304 7.01 22.77 -21.50
N ALA A 305 5.82 23.38 -21.61
CA ALA A 305 5.37 23.96 -22.87
C ALA A 305 6.31 25.06 -23.35
N GLN A 306 6.79 25.93 -22.44
CA GLN A 306 7.77 26.96 -22.75
C GLN A 306 9.09 26.36 -23.25
N GLN A 307 9.59 25.30 -22.60
CA GLN A 307 10.81 24.62 -23.05
C GLN A 307 10.65 24.05 -24.46
N LEU A 308 9.51 23.44 -24.76
CA LEU A 308 9.22 22.90 -26.09
C LEU A 308 9.06 23.99 -27.16
N LEU A 309 8.45 25.13 -26.82
CA LEU A 309 8.29 26.27 -27.73
C LEU A 309 9.62 26.94 -28.10
N LEU A 310 10.65 26.80 -27.26
CA LEU A 310 11.99 27.35 -27.50
C LEU A 310 12.89 26.41 -28.34
N VAL A 311 12.41 25.22 -28.71
CA VAL A 311 13.17 24.30 -29.55
C VAL A 311 13.00 24.68 -31.01
N ASP A 312 14.07 25.19 -31.62
CA ASP A 312 14.08 25.51 -33.05
C ASP A 312 14.40 24.29 -33.92
N GLU A 313 15.29 23.40 -33.46
CA GLU A 313 15.71 22.20 -34.20
C GLU A 313 15.82 20.96 -33.31
N VAL A 314 15.36 19.82 -33.84
CA VAL A 314 15.52 18.50 -33.23
C VAL A 314 16.59 17.73 -34.00
N LEU A 315 17.81 17.72 -33.48
CA LEU A 315 18.92 17.00 -34.07
C LEU A 315 18.88 15.52 -33.68
N LYS A 316 18.66 14.65 -34.66
CA LYS A 316 18.80 13.20 -34.49
C LYS A 316 20.17 12.76 -35.02
N ALA A 317 21.19 12.85 -34.17
CA ALA A 317 22.53 12.35 -34.45
C ALA A 317 22.85 11.15 -33.55
N GLY A 318 23.20 10.03 -34.17
CA GLY A 318 23.67 8.83 -33.47
C GLY A 318 24.58 8.05 -34.41
N LYS A 319 25.71 7.53 -33.90
CA LYS A 319 26.56 6.63 -34.68
C LYS A 319 25.73 5.41 -35.05
N SER A 320 25.56 5.15 -36.35
CA SER A 320 25.20 3.82 -36.80
C SER A 320 26.34 2.90 -36.38
N MET A 321 26.10 2.03 -35.40
CA MET A 321 26.99 0.89 -35.22
C MET A 321 26.85 0.05 -36.48
N SER A 322 27.79 0.24 -37.41
CA SER A 322 28.15 -0.75 -38.41
C SER A 322 28.24 -2.09 -37.68
N ARG A 323 27.29 -2.98 -37.95
CA ARG A 323 27.44 -4.39 -37.61
C ARG A 323 28.64 -4.86 -38.43
N GLY A 324 29.79 -4.92 -37.78
CA GLY A 324 30.99 -5.53 -38.35
C GLY A 324 30.64 -6.92 -38.85
N ALA A 325 31.01 -7.15 -40.10
CA ALA A 325 30.92 -8.42 -40.81
C ALA A 325 31.71 -9.53 -40.12
#